data_AF-A0A2N1S8M4-F1
#
_entry.id   AF-A0A2N1S8M4-F1
#
_cell.length_a   1.000
_cell.length_b   1.000
_cell.length_c   1.000
_cell.angle_alpha   90.00
_cell.angle_beta   90.00
_cell.angle_gamma   90.00
#
_symmetry.space_group_name_H-M   'P 1'
#
loop_
_entity.id
_entity.type
_entity.pdbx_description
1 polymer ?
#
loop_
_entity_poly.entity_id
_entity_poly.type
_entity_poly.pdbx_seq_one_letter_code
_entity_poly.pdbx_strand_id
1 'polypeptide(L)'
;MDYNFDAVGNVLGYTNDAHAYTTSQRYEYDDLYQLVDAEGDTVSRLYGLEQFKSDYHQSFAFDDIGNMTSKVSTSTTTPRKTIGQELNY
;
A
#
# COMPACT_ATOMS: atom_id res chain seq x y z
N MET A 1 6.30 -1.81 -15.32
CA MET A 1 6.22 -2.26 -13.92
C MET A 1 7.60 -2.05 -13.38
N ASP A 2 7.70 -1.19 -12.38
CA ASP A 2 8.93 -0.52 -12.01
C ASP A 2 9.04 -0.57 -10.49
N TYR A 3 10.19 -1.02 -9.99
CA TYR A 3 10.47 -1.17 -8.57
C TYR A 3 11.51 -0.15 -8.14
N ASN A 4 11.35 0.37 -6.93
CA ASN A 4 12.33 1.23 -6.29
C ASN A 4 12.94 0.52 -5.07
N PHE A 5 14.22 0.75 -4.83
CA PHE A 5 14.96 0.11 -3.75
C PHE A 5 15.81 1.13 -2.99
N ASP A 6 16.04 0.90 -1.71
CA ASP A 6 17.04 1.65 -0.95
C ASP A 6 18.46 1.11 -1.22
N ALA A 7 19.46 1.71 -0.57
CA ALA A 7 20.86 1.36 -0.77
C ALA A 7 21.24 -0.05 -0.28
N VAL A 8 20.45 -0.65 0.61
CA VAL A 8 20.70 -2.00 1.16
C VAL A 8 19.83 -3.07 0.50
N GLY A 9 18.90 -2.67 -0.37
CA GLY A 9 18.09 -3.54 -1.20
C GLY A 9 16.66 -3.77 -0.69
N ASN A 10 16.19 -3.01 0.31
CA ASN A 10 14.77 -3.04 0.67
C ASN A 10 13.94 -2.43 -0.46
N VAL A 11 12.77 -3.01 -0.73
CA VAL A 11 11.84 -2.50 -1.74
C VAL A 11 11.15 -1.27 -1.16
N LEU A 12 11.35 -0.09 -1.75
CA LEU A 12 10.69 1.15 -1.33
C LEU A 12 9.30 1.30 -1.94
N GLY A 13 8.98 0.50 -2.95
CA GLY A 13 7.69 0.56 -3.62
C GLY A 13 7.77 0.04 -5.05
N TYR A 14 6.61 0.04 -5.70
CA TYR A 14 6.52 -0.23 -7.13
C TYR A 14 5.36 0.52 -7.77
N THR A 15 5.45 0.72 -9.08
CA THR A 15 4.34 1.17 -9.91
C THR A 15 4.12 0.17 -11.05
N ASN A 16 2.88 -0.24 -11.25
CA ASN A 16 2.46 -1.04 -12.39
C ASN A 16 1.40 -0.27 -13.18
N ASP A 17 1.78 0.26 -14.33
CA ASP A 17 0.86 0.92 -15.27
C ASP A 17 0.49 -0.06 -16.39
N ALA A 18 -0.74 -0.57 -16.33
CA ALA A 18 -1.31 -1.50 -17.28
C ALA A 18 -2.45 -0.87 -18.11
N HIS A 19 -2.37 0.44 -18.39
CA HIS A 19 -3.34 1.26 -19.14
C HIS A 19 -4.75 1.33 -18.52
N ALA A 20 -5.44 0.19 -18.41
CA ALA A 20 -6.74 0.07 -17.76
C ALA A 20 -6.64 0.11 -16.24
N TYR A 21 -5.46 -0.18 -15.68
CA TYR A 21 -5.21 -0.12 -14.24
C TYR A 21 -3.82 0.44 -13.99
N THR A 22 -3.71 1.34 -13.04
CA THR A 22 -2.42 1.78 -12.50
C THR A 22 -2.43 1.47 -11.02
N THR A 23 -1.45 0.71 -10.53
CA THR A 23 -1.28 0.43 -9.10
C THR A 23 0.08 0.94 -8.67
N SER A 24 0.11 1.68 -7.56
CA SER A 24 1.35 2.11 -6.91
C SER A 24 1.35 1.67 -5.46
N GLN A 25 2.51 1.28 -4.94
CA GLN A 25 2.72 1.01 -3.53
C GLN A 25 4.01 1.67 -3.07
N ARG A 26 4.04 2.10 -1.82
CA ARG A 26 5.21 2.63 -1.12
C ARG A 26 5.34 1.95 0.22
N TYR A 27 6.59 1.69 0.61
CA TYR A 27 6.93 1.02 1.85
C TYR A 27 7.96 1.85 2.62
N GLU A 28 7.81 1.89 3.95
CA GLU A 28 8.78 2.49 4.85
C GLU A 28 9.24 1.48 5.89
N TYR A 29 10.51 1.59 6.25
CA TYR A 29 11.18 0.68 7.17
C TYR A 29 11.81 1.45 8.32
N ASP A 30 11.91 0.82 9.48
CA ASP A 30 12.73 1.32 10.59
C ASP A 30 14.23 1.00 10.38
N ASP A 31 15.05 1.39 11.36
CA ASP A 31 16.51 1.16 11.35
C ASP A 31 16.89 -0.34 11.41
N LEU A 32 15.95 -1.21 11.77
CA LEU A 32 16.12 -2.68 11.77
C LEU A 32 15.59 -3.32 10.48
N TYR A 33 15.17 -2.51 9.51
CA TYR A 33 14.56 -2.92 8.25
C TYR A 33 13.25 -3.68 8.42
N GLN A 34 12.52 -3.40 9.50
CA GLN A 34 11.16 -3.89 9.71
C GLN A 34 10.19 -2.94 9.02
N LEU A 35 9.20 -3.50 8.30
CA LEU A 35 8.18 -2.72 7.58
C LEU A 35 7.28 -2.01 8.59
N VAL A 36 7.34 -0.67 8.66
CA VAL A 36 6.54 0.14 9.59
C VAL A 36 5.35 0.82 8.92
N ASP A 37 5.45 1.07 7.61
CA ASP A 37 4.38 1.70 6.84
C ASP A 37 4.26 1.07 5.45
N ALA A 38 3.02 0.85 5.00
CA ALA A 38 2.72 0.46 3.65
C ALA A 38 1.48 1.21 3.16
N GLU A 39 1.66 2.04 2.14
CA GLU A 39 0.58 2.73 1.46
C GLU A 39 0.52 2.33 -0.01
N GLY A 40 -0.66 2.44 -0.60
CA GLY A 40 -0.78 2.24 -2.02
C GLY A 40 -2.12 2.64 -2.58
N ASP A 41 -2.13 2.87 -3.88
CA ASP A 41 -3.30 3.26 -4.63
C ASP A 41 -3.49 2.38 -5.87
N THR A 42 -4.74 2.25 -6.31
CA THR A 42 -5.10 1.64 -7.57
C THR A 42 -6.14 2.48 -8.27
N VAL A 43 -5.81 2.93 -9.48
CA VAL A 43 -6.67 3.69 -10.37
C VAL A 43 -7.11 2.80 -11.51
N SER A 44 -8.41 2.61 -11.68
CA SER A 44 -9.00 1.92 -12.82
C SER A 44 -9.49 2.92 -13.85
N ARG A 45 -9.16 2.67 -15.11
CA ARG A 45 -9.51 3.50 -16.25
C ARG A 45 -10.27 2.70 -17.28
N LEU A 46 -11.40 3.25 -17.76
CA LEU A 46 -12.11 2.74 -18.92
C LEU A 46 -12.04 3.77 -20.03
N TYR A 47 -11.46 3.40 -21.18
CA TYR A 47 -11.19 4.32 -22.28
C TYR A 47 -10.41 5.58 -21.85
N GLY A 48 -9.45 5.42 -20.92
CA GLY A 48 -8.63 6.52 -20.38
C GLY A 48 -9.29 7.34 -19.27
N LEU A 49 -10.60 7.17 -19.05
CA LEU A 49 -11.35 7.86 -17.99
C LEU A 49 -11.28 7.06 -16.68
N GLU A 50 -10.91 7.73 -15.60
CA GLU A 50 -10.90 7.14 -14.26
C GLU A 50 -12.32 6.76 -13.84
N GLN A 51 -12.49 5.49 -13.46
CA GLN A 51 -13.76 4.93 -13.01
C GLN A 51 -13.80 4.77 -11.49
N PHE A 52 -12.70 4.29 -10.94
CA PHE A 52 -12.51 4.23 -9.50
C PHE A 52 -11.05 4.36 -9.13
N LYS A 53 -10.82 4.94 -7.96
CA LYS A 53 -9.55 4.96 -7.26
C LYS A 53 -9.73 4.28 -5.91
N SER A 54 -8.83 3.39 -5.54
CA SER A 54 -8.76 2.82 -4.20
C SER A 54 -7.43 3.18 -3.58
N ASP A 55 -7.44 3.59 -2.33
CA ASP A 55 -6.25 3.85 -1.53
C ASP A 55 -6.29 2.90 -0.33
N TYR A 56 -5.13 2.43 0.12
CA TYR A 56 -4.99 1.74 1.39
C TYR A 56 -3.77 2.27 2.14
N HIS A 57 -3.82 2.14 3.45
CA HIS A 57 -2.72 2.48 4.34
C HIS A 57 -2.66 1.47 5.47
N GLN A 58 -1.45 0.99 5.77
CA GLN A 58 -1.17 0.05 6.84
C GLN A 58 0.02 0.55 7.65
N SER A 59 -0.15 0.65 8.95
CA SER A 59 0.94 0.93 9.89
C SER A 59 1.18 -0.26 10.81
N PHE A 60 2.43 -0.57 11.06
CA PHE A 60 2.88 -1.69 11.88
C PHE A 60 3.71 -1.18 13.04
N ALA A 61 3.60 -1.84 14.20
CA ALA A 61 4.48 -1.58 15.34
C ALA A 61 5.08 -2.89 15.85
N PHE A 62 6.30 -2.81 16.36
CA PHE A 62 7.04 -3.94 16.88
C PHE A 62 7.54 -3.65 18.30
N ASP A 63 7.73 -4.68 19.11
CA ASP A 63 8.46 -4.58 20.37
C ASP A 63 9.99 -4.68 20.15
N ASP A 64 10.75 -4.50 21.21
CA ASP A 64 12.23 -4.46 21.17
C ASP A 64 12.88 -5.76 20.67
N ILE A 65 12.14 -6.87 20.65
CA ILE A 65 12.64 -8.16 20.16
C ILE A 65 12.04 -8.56 18.80
N GLY A 66 11.30 -7.64 18.17
CA GLY A 66 10.77 -7.78 16.82
C GLY A 66 9.42 -8.49 16.73
N ASN A 67 8.68 -8.67 17.83
CA ASN A 67 7.31 -9.15 17.74
C ASN A 67 6.41 -8.00 17.28
N MET A 68 5.57 -8.23 16.27
CA MET A 68 4.56 -7.28 15.85
C MET A 68 3.52 -7.11 16.97
N THR A 69 3.39 -5.89 17.50
CA THR A 69 2.48 -5.54 18.60
C THR A 69 1.19 -4.90 18.12
N SER A 70 1.20 -4.29 16.93
CA SER A 70 0.00 -3.73 16.32
C SER A 70 0.06 -3.74 14.80
N LYS A 71 -1.13 -3.82 14.22
CA LYS A 71 -1.38 -3.50 12.83
C LYS A 71 -2.66 -2.68 12.74
N VAL A 72 -2.58 -1.51 12.09
CA VAL A 72 -3.76 -0.71 11.75
C VAL A 72 -3.87 -0.67 10.24
N SER A 73 -5.05 -0.96 9.70
CA SER A 73 -5.30 -0.95 8.26
C SER A 73 -6.50 -0.06 7.95
N THR A 74 -6.34 0.82 6.98
CA THR A 74 -7.43 1.59 6.40
C THR A 74 -7.47 1.40 4.90
N SER A 75 -8.67 1.52 4.33
CA SER A 75 -8.83 1.57 2.89
C SER A 75 -10.01 2.46 2.53
N THR A 76 -9.84 3.20 1.45
CA THR A 76 -10.90 4.01 0.87
C THR A 76 -11.02 3.69 -0.62
N THR A 77 -12.24 3.81 -1.16
CA THR A 77 -12.48 3.69 -2.60
C THR A 77 -13.35 4.85 -3.01
N THR A 78 -13.04 5.47 -4.14
CA THR A 78 -13.76 6.60 -4.74
C THR A 78 -14.12 6.24 -6.19
N PRO A 79 -15.40 6.36 -6.62
CA PRO A 79 -16.56 6.67 -5.79
C PRO A 79 -16.79 5.57 -4.74
N ARG A 80 -17.31 5.96 -3.57
CA ARG A 80 -17.48 5.08 -2.40
C ARG A 80 -18.31 3.85 -2.76
N LYS A 81 -17.63 2.69 -2.84
CA LYS A 81 -18.27 1.39 -2.92
C LYS A 81 -18.30 0.82 -1.50
N THR A 82 -19.48 0.74 -0.90
CA THR A 82 -19.64 0.12 0.43
C THR A 82 -19.45 -1.39 0.30
N ILE A 83 -18.21 -1.87 0.35
CA ILE A 83 -17.91 -3.30 0.51
C ILE A 83 -17.34 -3.44 1.91
N GLY A 84 -18.20 -3.88 2.83
CA GLY A 84 -17.89 -3.98 4.26
C GLY A 84 -16.93 -5.10 4.57
N GLN A 85 -15.63 -4.83 4.50
CA GLN A 85 -14.61 -5.61 5.20
C GLN A 85 -13.60 -4.65 5.82
N GLU A 86 -13.81 -4.32 7.09
CA GLU A 86 -12.69 -3.85 7.91
C GLU A 86 -11.69 -5.01 8.01
N LEU A 87 -10.52 -4.84 7.40
CA LEU A 87 -9.43 -5.80 7.47
C LEU A 87 -8.60 -5.53 8.74
N ASN A 88 -9.24 -5.71 9.89
CA ASN A 88 -8.56 -5.81 11.17
C ASN A 88 -8.36 -7.31 11.46
N TYR A 89 -7.12 -7.78 11.40
CA TYR A 89 -6.74 -9.13 11.83
C TYR A 89 -5.80 -9.06 13.03
#